data_AF-A0A2G7LPE9-F1
#
_entry.id   AF-A0A2G7LPE9-F1
#
_cell.length_a   1.000
_cell.length_b   1.000
_cell.length_c   1.000
_cell.angle_alpha   90.00
_cell.angle_beta   90.00
_cell.angle_gamma   90.00
#
_symmetry.space_group_name_H-M   'P 1'
#
loop_
_entity.id
_entity.type
_entity.pdbx_description
1 polymer ?
#
loop_
_entity_poly.entity_id
_entity_poly.type
_entity_poly.pdbx_seq_one_letter_code
_entity_poly.pdbx_strand_id
1 'polypeptide(L)' 'MEISLDIIKDKVECLQAYDFKELERAIEDRIGMNKALLLRVKQVQHQVTFDPFRNKMLYSAVVHFSAE' A
#
# COMPACT_ATOMS: atom_id res chain seq x y z
N MET A 1 -22.48 27.12 -11.26
CA MET A 1 -21.99 26.25 -10.18
C MET A 1 -20.78 25.54 -10.71
N GLU A 2 -19.57 25.95 -10.31
CA GLU A 2 -18.36 25.19 -10.59
C GLU A 2 -18.22 24.10 -9.54
N ILE A 3 -18.22 22.85 -9.98
CA ILE A 3 -17.91 21.71 -9.12
C ILE A 3 -16.39 21.59 -9.14
N SER A 4 -15.71 22.11 -8.11
CA SER A 4 -14.29 21.81 -7.90
C SER A 4 -14.19 20.45 -7.22
N LEU A 5 -13.85 19.41 -7.99
CA LEU A 5 -13.47 18.12 -7.42
C LEU A 5 -12.02 18.24 -6.92
N ASP A 6 -11.84 18.25 -5.60
CA ASP A 6 -10.52 18.14 -4.98
C ASP A 6 -10.10 16.66 -5.02
N ILE A 7 -9.44 16.28 -6.11
CA ILE A 7 -9.05 14.89 -6.37
C ILE A 7 -7.82 14.59 -5.53
N ILE A 8 -7.87 13.50 -4.73
CA ILE A 8 -6.69 12.97 -4.06
C ILE A 8 -5.65 12.65 -5.13
N LYS A 9 -4.49 13.29 -5.06
CA LYS A 9 -3.40 13.08 -6.03
C LYS A 9 -2.36 12.09 -5.57
N ASP A 10 -2.16 12.01 -4.26
CA ASP A 10 -1.16 11.14 -3.64
C ASP A 10 -1.73 10.50 -2.39
N LYS A 11 -1.36 9.24 -2.19
CA LYS A 11 -1.71 8.47 -1.01
C LYS A 11 -0.60 7.48 -0.70
N VAL A 12 -0.19 7.41 0.56
CA VAL A 12 0.78 6.43 1.02
C VAL A 12 0.08 5.46 1.97
N GLU A 13 0.26 4.16 1.74
CA GLU A 13 -0.26 3.11 2.63
C GLU A 13 0.89 2.24 3.14
N CYS A 14 0.89 1.99 4.45
CA CYS A 14 1.84 1.10 5.11
C CYS A 14 1.14 -0.23 5.41
N LEU A 15 1.69 -1.32 4.90
CA LEU A 15 1.17 -2.67 5.01
C LEU A 15 2.21 -3.56 5.65
N GLN A 16 1.77 -4.57 6.40
CA GLN A 16 2.67 -5.57 6.97
C GLN A 16 1.97 -6.91 7.14
N ALA A 17 2.73 -7.99 7.02
CA ALA A 17 2.26 -9.35 7.31
C ALA A 17 3.43 -10.24 7.76
N TYR A 18 3.11 -11.35 8.43
CA TYR A 18 4.10 -12.37 8.80
C TYR A 18 4.26 -13.48 7.76
N ASP A 19 3.47 -13.40 6.68
CA ASP A 19 3.58 -14.24 5.50
C ASP A 19 3.66 -13.34 4.26
N PHE A 20 4.61 -13.63 3.37
CA PHE A 20 4.84 -12.77 2.21
C PHE A 20 3.67 -12.79 1.21
N LYS A 21 2.97 -13.93 1.06
CA LYS A 21 1.79 -14.02 0.18
C LYS A 21 0.62 -13.23 0.75
N GLU A 22 0.50 -13.16 2.08
CA GLU A 22 -0.49 -12.30 2.72
C GLU A 22 -0.18 -10.82 2.48
N LEU A 23 1.09 -10.42 2.52
CA LEU A 23 1.50 -9.05 2.17
C LEU A 23 1.18 -8.73 0.70
N GLU A 24 1.49 -9.64 -0.21
CA GLU A 24 1.18 -9.51 -1.64
C GLU A 24 -0.33 -9.34 -1.87
N ARG A 25 -1.15 -10.23 -1.30
CA ARG A 25 -2.63 -10.12 -1.38
C ARG A 25 -3.12 -8.79 -0.81
N ALA A 26 -2.59 -8.35 0.34
CA ALA A 26 -2.97 -7.07 0.92
C ALA A 26 -2.64 -5.90 -0.02
N ILE A 27 -1.48 -5.93 -0.70
CA ILE A 27 -1.12 -4.91 -1.70
C ILE A 27 -2.09 -4.93 -2.87
N GLU A 28 -2.45 -6.11 -3.40
CA GLU A 28 -3.44 -6.22 -4.49
C GLU A 28 -4.81 -5.66 -4.12
N ASP A 29 -5.29 -5.95 -2.90
CA ASP A 29 -6.53 -5.39 -2.37
C ASP A 29 -6.47 -3.86 -2.34
N ARG A 30 -5.34 -3.28 -1.91
CA ARG A 30 -5.14 -1.82 -1.91
C ARG A 30 -5.06 -1.24 -3.31
N ILE A 31 -4.49 -1.95 -4.28
CA ILE A 31 -4.53 -1.55 -5.68
C ILE A 31 -5.99 -1.46 -6.17
N GLY A 32 -6.82 -2.45 -5.85
CA GLY A 32 -8.24 -2.45 -6.19
C GLY A 32 -8.98 -1.24 -5.61
N MET A 33 -8.77 -0.94 -4.33
CA MET A 33 -9.39 0.21 -3.66
C MET A 33 -8.91 1.55 -4.24
N ASN A 34 -7.62 1.69 -4.52
CA ASN A 34 -7.05 2.95 -5.00
C ASN A 34 -7.35 3.22 -6.48
N LYS A 35 -7.61 2.17 -7.29
CA LYS A 35 -8.18 2.34 -8.64
C LYS A 35 -9.51 3.09 -8.61
N ALA A 36 -10.37 2.85 -7.60
CA ALA A 36 -11.62 3.58 -7.44
C ALA A 36 -11.42 5.07 -7.13
N LEU A 37 -10.23 5.45 -6.66
CA LEU A 37 -9.79 6.83 -6.42
C LEU A 37 -9.00 7.41 -7.60
N LEU A 38 -8.93 6.71 -8.73
CA LEU A 38 -8.11 7.08 -9.89
C LEU A 38 -6.60 7.15 -9.60
N LEU A 39 -6.15 6.46 -8.56
CA LEU A 39 -4.73 6.37 -8.19
C LEU A 39 -4.13 5.05 -8.70
N ARG A 40 -2.86 5.10 -9.11
CA ARG A 40 -2.06 3.93 -9.52
C ARG A 40 -0.82 3.78 -8.65
N VAL A 41 -0.23 2.59 -8.64
CA VAL A 41 1.03 2.36 -7.92
C VAL A 41 2.14 3.18 -8.59
N LYS A 42 2.75 4.06 -7.82
CA LYS A 42 3.91 4.86 -8.21
C LYS A 42 5.20 4.23 -7.74
N GLN A 43 5.22 3.77 -6.49
CA GLN A 43 6.37 3.11 -5.89
C GLN A 43 5.95 2.14 -4.81
N VAL A 44 6.70 1.04 -4.68
CA VAL A 44 6.64 0.13 -3.53
C VAL A 44 8.03 0.05 -2.92
N GLN A 45 8.13 0.32 -1.63
CA GLN A 45 9.33 0.04 -0.84
C GLN A 45 9.02 -1.13 0.09
N HIS A 46 9.94 -2.09 0.19
CA HIS A 46 9.76 -3.29 1.02
C HIS A 46 10.93 -3.45 1.99
N GLN A 47 10.61 -3.87 3.21
CA GLN A 47 11.57 -4.20 4.25
C GLN A 47 11.15 -5.50 4.94
N VAL A 48 12.14 -6.31 5.34
CA VAL A 48 11.92 -7.46 6.21
C VAL A 48 12.69 -7.26 7.50
N THR A 49 12.04 -7.50 8.63
CA THR A 49 12.65 -7.40 9.96
C THR A 49 12.32 -8.67 10.76
N PHE A 50 13.29 -9.22 11.48
CA PHE A 50 13.01 -10.33 12.39
C PHE A 50 12.30 -9.82 13.64
N ASP A 51 11.11 -10.34 13.95
CA ASP A 51 10.37 -10.07 15.18
C ASP A 51 10.76 -11.11 16.25
N PRO A 52 11.56 -10.74 17.26
CA PRO A 52 12.03 -11.67 18.28
C PRO A 52 10.91 -12.14 19.22
N PHE A 53 9.82 -11.38 19.37
CA PHE A 53 8.70 -11.77 20.24
C PHE A 53 7.84 -12.86 19.61
N ARG A 54 7.74 -12.86 18.28
CA ARG A 54 6.98 -13.87 17.52
C ARG A 54 7.85 -14.95 16.90
N ASN A 55 9.17 -14.80 16.96
CA ASN A 55 10.14 -15.67 16.30
C ASN A 55 9.82 -15.88 14.81
N LYS A 56 9.49 -14.78 14.11
CA LYS A 56 9.08 -14.78 12.70
C LYS A 56 9.64 -13.57 11.97
N MET A 57 9.76 -13.68 10.65
CA MET A 57 10.03 -12.52 9.80
C MET A 57 8.74 -11.69 9.66
N LEU A 58 8.85 -10.39 9.91
CA LEU A 58 7.83 -9.39 9.61
C LEU A 58 8.17 -8.76 8.26
N TYR A 59 7.27 -8.89 7.30
CA TYR A 59 7.36 -8.27 5.98
C TYR A 59 6.54 -6.98 5.99
N SER A 60 7.14 -5.88 5.57
CA SER A 60 6.50 -4.57 5.54
C SER A 60 6.67 -3.93 4.18
N ALA A 61 5.63 -3.25 3.71
CA ALA A 61 5.65 -2.48 2.48
C ALA A 61 5.07 -1.08 2.69
N VAL A 62 5.70 -0.07 2.09
CA VAL A 62 5.16 1.27 1.93
C VAL A 62 4.82 1.44 0.47
N VAL A 63 3.53 1.61 0.17
CA VAL A 63 3.01 1.75 -1.19
C VAL A 63 2.59 3.19 -1.41
N HIS A 64 3.24 3.86 -2.35
CA HIS A 64 2.85 5.18 -2.84
C HIS A 64 1.91 4.99 -4.03
N PHE A 65 0.66 5.40 -3.85
CA PHE A 65 -0.34 5.55 -4.90
C PHE A 65 -0.40 7.02 -5.34
N SER A 66 -0.43 7.25 -6.65
CA SER A 66 -0.51 8.60 -7.21
C SER A 66 -1.38 8.62 -8.46
N ALA A 67 -1.97 9.77 -8.78
CA ALA A 67 -2.64 9.99 -10.05
C ALA A 67 -1.64 10.02 -11.22
N GLU A 68 -0.36 10.38 -10.95
CA GLU A 68 0.72 10.57 -11.94
C GLU A 68 2.05 9.89 -11.62
#